data_AF-A0A8S1DQ22-F1
#
_entry.id   AF-A0A8S1DQ22-F1
#
_cell.length_a   1.000
_cell.length_b   1.000
_cell.length_c   1.000
_cell.angle_alpha   90.00
_cell.angle_beta   90.00
_cell.angle_gamma   90.00
#
_symmetry.space_group_name_H-M   'P 1'
#
loop_
_entity.id
_entity.type
_entity.pdbx_description
1 polymer ?
#
loop_
_entity_poly.entity_id
_entity_poly.type
_entity_poly.pdbx_seq_one_letter_code
_entity_poly.pdbx_strand_id
1 'polypeptide(L)'
;MLVGCMPLVLMVVFALVLQQRRSNWSQVVLKRVLPALSDQYSCEVSADAPSFHTDFVTGKMNVVDLPVKQPQITNIKSRYRPDETLHGNCSSHNSRPAANLTWIINGHLAKNSQLIRYPRIKEQHEKETSTLGLRFLVEPRHFTSGRLKIRCSASIGNLYWQSTEKSIEEEKPRPPQPATPSPTYGNDVLDKDFRDTNRRWPEMNKLPEEHQRSVDETMASNGAAAWAATAPWSLLALLLASR
;
A
#
# COMPACT_ATOMS: atom_id res chain seq x y z
N MET A 1 -57.90 5.63 28.40
CA MET A 1 -57.79 4.69 27.26
C MET A 1 -56.98 5.39 26.19
N LEU A 2 -55.69 5.04 26.02
CA LEU A 2 -54.86 5.57 24.94
C LEU A 2 -55.27 4.84 23.66
N VAL A 3 -56.19 5.46 22.93
CA VAL A 3 -56.66 4.96 21.64
C VAL A 3 -55.53 5.15 20.64
N GLY A 4 -55.09 4.02 20.08
CA GLY A 4 -54.42 3.90 18.79
C GLY A 4 -53.38 4.95 18.47
N CYS A 5 -52.10 4.57 18.61
CA CYS A 5 -51.05 5.15 17.78
C CYS A 5 -51.43 4.83 16.32
N MET A 6 -52.20 5.72 15.67
CA MET A 6 -52.41 5.72 14.23
C MET A 6 -51.03 5.73 13.57
N PRO A 7 -50.92 5.03 12.44
CA PRO A 7 -49.64 4.53 11.96
C PRO A 7 -48.69 5.70 11.78
N LEU A 8 -47.43 5.48 12.15
CA LEU A 8 -46.28 6.29 11.76
C LEU A 8 -46.67 7.12 10.53
N VAL A 9 -46.89 8.43 10.69
CA VAL A 9 -46.83 9.34 9.56
C VAL A 9 -45.36 9.30 9.19
N LEU A 10 -45.03 8.30 8.37
CA LEU A 10 -43.73 8.09 7.80
C LEU A 10 -43.58 9.27 6.85
N MET A 11 -43.03 10.36 7.37
CA MET A 11 -42.38 11.37 6.55
C MET A 11 -41.29 10.62 5.81
N VAL A 12 -41.65 10.07 4.65
CA VAL A 12 -40.71 9.53 3.67
C VAL A 12 -39.96 10.73 3.17
N VAL A 13 -38.93 11.14 3.91
CA VAL A 13 -37.84 11.89 3.32
C VAL A 13 -37.36 10.98 2.19
N PHE A 14 -37.45 11.45 0.96
CA PHE A 14 -37.35 10.72 -0.32
C PHE A 14 -36.13 9.78 -0.48
N ALA A 15 -35.24 9.68 0.51
CA ALA A 15 -34.01 8.90 0.49
C ALA A 15 -33.86 7.84 1.61
N LEU A 16 -34.80 7.73 2.57
CA LEU A 16 -34.67 6.78 3.71
C LEU A 16 -35.46 5.49 3.49
N VAL A 17 -34.80 4.35 3.68
CA VAL A 17 -35.43 3.03 3.56
C VAL A 17 -35.65 2.45 4.96
N LEU A 18 -36.89 2.45 5.42
CA LEU A 18 -37.24 1.94 6.74
C LEU A 18 -37.41 0.40 6.73
N GLN A 19 -36.89 -0.27 7.76
CA GLN A 19 -37.12 -1.68 8.01
C GLN A 19 -38.28 -1.87 8.99
N GLN A 20 -39.51 -1.84 8.45
CA GLN A 20 -40.74 -1.90 9.25
C GLN A 20 -40.77 -3.08 10.22
N ARG A 21 -40.37 -4.29 9.77
CA ARG A 21 -40.38 -5.51 10.60
C ARG A 21 -39.44 -5.47 11.82
N ARG A 22 -38.46 -4.57 11.84
CA ARG A 22 -37.52 -4.40 12.97
C ARG A 22 -37.72 -3.07 13.71
N SER A 23 -38.69 -2.28 13.26
CA SER A 23 -39.01 -1.00 13.88
C SER A 23 -40.26 -1.16 14.75
N ASN A 24 -40.37 -0.35 15.79
CA ASN A 24 -41.52 -0.31 16.69
C ASN A 24 -41.78 1.15 17.14
N TRP A 25 -42.64 1.34 18.15
CA TRP A 25 -43.00 2.67 18.67
C TRP A 25 -41.84 3.46 19.29
N SER A 26 -40.72 2.83 19.62
CA SER A 26 -39.56 3.45 20.28
C SER A 26 -38.26 3.38 19.47
N GLN A 27 -38.20 2.53 18.44
CA GLN A 27 -36.98 2.25 17.68
C GLN A 27 -37.28 2.21 16.19
N VAL A 28 -36.49 2.95 15.42
CA VAL A 28 -36.53 2.98 13.97
C VAL A 28 -35.27 2.36 13.40
N VAL A 29 -35.44 1.33 12.55
CA VAL A 29 -34.32 0.67 11.88
C VAL A 29 -34.29 1.09 10.42
N LEU A 30 -33.17 1.69 10.01
CA LEU A 30 -32.93 2.14 8.64
C LEU A 30 -32.08 1.13 7.88
N LYS A 31 -32.33 0.99 6.58
CA LYS A 31 -31.52 0.21 5.63
C LYS A 31 -30.82 1.14 4.65
N ARG A 32 -29.66 0.69 4.15
CA ARG A 32 -28.90 1.39 3.11
C ARG A 32 -28.63 2.86 3.49
N VAL A 33 -28.15 3.04 4.73
CA VAL A 33 -27.80 4.37 5.24
C VAL A 33 -26.54 4.84 4.50
N LEU A 34 -26.65 5.99 3.84
CA LEU A 34 -25.58 6.63 3.07
C LEU A 34 -25.05 7.85 3.84
N PRO A 35 -23.79 8.27 3.62
CA PRO A 35 -23.23 9.47 4.25
C PRO A 35 -24.08 10.74 4.07
N ALA A 36 -24.77 10.86 2.93
CA ALA A 36 -25.67 11.97 2.61
C ALA A 36 -26.91 12.07 3.52
N LEU A 37 -27.22 11.02 4.30
CA LEU A 37 -28.33 11.00 5.26
C LEU A 37 -27.93 11.52 6.65
N SER A 38 -26.73 12.07 6.80
CA SER A 38 -26.29 12.69 8.06
C SER A 38 -27.03 14.00 8.27
N ASP A 39 -27.98 14.02 9.21
CA ASP A 39 -28.81 15.19 9.49
C ASP A 39 -29.43 15.13 10.90
N GLN A 40 -30.31 16.08 11.21
CA GLN A 40 -31.18 16.09 12.38
C GLN A 40 -32.47 15.33 12.10
N TYR A 41 -32.79 14.41 12.99
CA TYR A 41 -33.96 13.57 12.95
C TYR A 41 -34.83 13.88 14.14
N SER A 42 -36.12 14.14 13.90
CA SER A 42 -37.09 14.41 14.95
C SER A 42 -38.08 13.27 15.08
N CYS A 43 -38.45 12.96 16.32
CA CYS A 43 -39.61 12.14 16.63
C CYS A 43 -40.70 13.06 17.16
N GLU A 44 -41.88 13.00 16.55
CA GLU A 44 -43.05 13.80 16.90
C GLU A 44 -44.16 12.89 17.42
N VAL A 45 -44.82 13.31 18.49
CA VAL A 45 -46.00 12.66 19.07
C VAL A 45 -47.12 13.68 19.23
N SER A 46 -48.32 13.32 18.81
CA SER A 46 -49.49 14.22 18.82
C SER A 46 -50.66 13.56 19.54
N ALA A 47 -51.28 14.29 20.46
CA ALA A 47 -52.50 13.88 21.15
C ALA A 47 -53.74 14.20 20.31
N ASP A 48 -54.75 13.32 20.38
CA ASP A 48 -56.02 13.53 19.67
C ASP A 48 -56.90 14.58 20.38
N ALA A 49 -58.04 14.91 19.77
CA ALA A 49 -59.06 15.79 20.31
C ALA A 49 -59.37 15.47 21.79
N PRO A 50 -59.62 16.49 22.63
CA PRO A 50 -59.77 17.92 22.30
C PRO A 50 -58.47 18.75 22.36
N SER A 51 -57.36 18.15 22.81
CA SER A 51 -56.16 18.92 23.18
C SER A 51 -55.22 19.24 22.02
N PHE A 52 -55.19 18.39 20.98
CA PHE A 52 -54.33 18.53 19.78
C PHE A 52 -52.87 18.91 20.09
N HIS A 53 -52.36 18.51 21.26
CA HIS A 53 -51.01 18.87 21.68
C HIS A 53 -49.99 18.01 20.95
N THR A 54 -48.93 18.64 20.43
CA THR A 54 -47.84 17.99 19.74
C THR A 54 -46.54 18.26 20.49
N ASP A 55 -45.78 17.21 20.77
CA ASP A 55 -44.46 17.29 21.35
C ASP A 55 -43.45 16.59 20.43
N PHE A 56 -42.21 17.06 20.42
CA PHE A 56 -41.17 16.50 19.57
C PHE A 56 -39.80 16.58 20.21
N VAL A 57 -38.97 15.59 19.89
CA VAL A 57 -37.57 15.53 20.29
C VAL A 57 -36.69 15.35 19.07
N THR A 58 -35.58 16.10 19.02
CA THR A 58 -34.65 16.07 17.89
C THR A 58 -33.31 15.46 18.31
N GLY A 59 -32.76 14.59 17.47
CA GLY A 59 -31.44 13.99 17.62
C GLY A 59 -30.63 14.09 16.33
N LYS A 60 -29.31 14.27 16.45
CA LYS A 60 -28.42 14.34 15.29
C LYS A 60 -27.83 12.98 14.96
N MET A 61 -28.00 12.53 13.73
CA MET A 61 -27.37 11.31 13.21
C MET A 61 -26.23 11.70 12.27
N ASN A 62 -25.04 11.14 12.51
CA ASN A 62 -23.89 11.31 11.64
C ASN A 62 -23.45 9.94 11.11
N VAL A 63 -23.43 9.81 9.80
CA VAL A 63 -23.08 8.57 9.10
C VAL A 63 -21.61 8.67 8.71
N VAL A 64 -20.82 7.71 9.17
CA VAL A 64 -19.36 7.69 8.95
C VAL A 64 -18.95 6.47 8.14
N ASP A 65 -17.95 6.66 7.28
CA ASP A 65 -17.24 5.57 6.63
C ASP A 65 -15.94 5.32 7.39
N LEU A 66 -15.81 4.15 7.99
CA LEU A 66 -14.62 3.79 8.77
C LEU A 66 -13.49 3.29 7.85
N PRO A 67 -12.22 3.53 8.20
CA PRO A 67 -11.09 2.94 7.50
C PRO A 67 -11.16 1.41 7.56
N VAL A 68 -10.91 0.75 6.42
CA VAL A 68 -10.88 -0.73 6.34
C VAL A 68 -9.62 -1.29 6.99
N LYS A 69 -8.51 -0.55 6.96
CA LYS A 69 -7.19 -0.97 7.47
C LYS A 69 -6.77 -0.10 8.65
N GLN A 70 -5.93 -0.65 9.51
CA GLN A 70 -5.21 0.10 10.54
C GLN A 70 -4.30 1.17 9.91
N PRO A 71 -3.94 2.25 10.65
CA PRO A 71 -3.05 3.28 10.12
C PRO A 71 -1.69 2.72 9.71
N GLN A 72 -1.13 3.19 8.61
CA GLN A 72 0.12 2.65 8.06
C GLN A 72 1.29 3.57 8.39
N ILE A 73 2.38 3.00 8.91
CA ILE A 73 3.63 3.72 9.21
C ILE A 73 4.66 3.48 8.10
N THR A 74 5.06 4.54 7.43
CA THR A 74 6.05 4.55 6.33
C THR A 74 7.26 5.43 6.66
N ASN A 75 8.32 5.28 5.88
CA ASN A 75 9.58 6.05 5.96
C ASN A 75 10.41 5.91 7.24
N ILE A 76 10.11 4.96 8.12
CA ILE A 76 10.90 4.68 9.33
C ILE A 76 11.79 3.45 9.12
N LYS A 77 13.11 3.61 9.35
CA LYS A 77 14.10 2.52 9.29
C LYS A 77 13.92 1.53 10.45
N SER A 78 14.43 0.31 10.30
CA SER A 78 14.43 -0.70 11.38
C SER A 78 15.46 -0.43 12.47
N ARG A 79 16.50 0.34 12.15
CA ARG A 79 17.61 0.69 13.06
C ARG A 79 17.95 2.18 12.93
N TYR A 80 18.31 2.81 14.05
CA TYR A 80 18.78 4.20 14.10
C TYR A 80 19.96 4.33 15.07
N ARG A 81 20.89 5.24 14.76
CA ARG A 81 21.91 5.68 15.73
C ARG A 81 21.39 6.85 16.57
N PRO A 82 21.90 7.02 17.80
CA PRO A 82 21.82 8.32 18.47
C PRO A 82 22.35 9.43 17.54
N ASP A 83 21.75 10.61 17.64
CA ASP A 83 22.01 11.80 16.82
C ASP A 83 21.58 11.69 15.35
N GLU A 84 20.89 10.62 14.97
CA GLU A 84 20.23 10.53 13.68
C GLU A 84 18.83 11.16 13.73
N THR A 85 18.41 11.84 12.65
CA THR A 85 17.03 12.35 12.56
C THR A 85 16.10 11.25 12.04
N LEU A 86 15.11 10.87 12.86
CA LEU A 86 14.00 10.03 12.40
C LEU A 86 12.97 10.88 11.68
N HIS A 87 12.51 10.41 10.52
CA HIS A 87 11.44 11.04 9.75
C HIS A 87 10.50 9.97 9.20
N GLY A 88 9.26 9.95 9.65
CA GLY A 88 8.27 8.96 9.24
C GLY A 88 6.90 9.56 9.01
N ASN A 89 6.06 8.85 8.26
CA ASN A 89 4.67 9.23 8.04
C ASN A 89 3.73 8.16 8.58
N CYS A 90 2.62 8.62 9.15
CA CYS A 90 1.50 7.77 9.47
C CYS A 90 0.31 8.20 8.62
N SER A 91 -0.32 7.26 7.92
CA SER A 91 -1.47 7.54 7.05
C SER A 91 -2.66 6.65 7.39
N SER A 92 -3.86 7.21 7.38
CA SER A 92 -5.12 6.48 7.45
C SER A 92 -5.95 6.84 6.23
N HIS A 93 -6.29 5.82 5.44
CA HIS A 93 -6.88 5.97 4.12
C HIS A 93 -8.39 5.75 4.12
N ASN A 94 -9.07 6.42 3.20
CA ASN A 94 -10.45 6.11 2.78
C ASN A 94 -11.47 6.11 3.91
N SER A 95 -11.54 7.20 4.68
CA SER A 95 -12.51 7.37 5.77
C SER A 95 -13.30 8.66 5.64
N ARG A 96 -14.52 8.70 6.19
CA ARG A 96 -15.35 9.91 6.23
C ARG A 96 -15.97 10.05 7.61
N PRO A 97 -15.62 11.07 8.42
CA PRO A 97 -14.57 12.07 8.16
C PRO A 97 -13.16 11.46 8.18
N ALA A 98 -12.14 12.22 7.75
CA ALA A 98 -10.75 11.81 7.93
C ALA A 98 -10.45 11.46 9.39
N ALA A 99 -9.77 10.32 9.60
CA ALA A 99 -9.34 9.91 10.92
C ALA A 99 -8.37 10.91 11.56
N ASN A 100 -8.53 11.14 12.86
CA ASN A 100 -7.58 11.90 13.67
C ASN A 100 -6.40 11.00 14.03
N LEU A 101 -5.20 11.44 13.62
CA LEU A 101 -3.96 10.71 13.84
C LEU A 101 -3.21 11.24 15.05
N THR A 102 -2.53 10.34 15.77
CA THR A 102 -1.72 10.68 16.94
C THR A 102 -0.47 9.83 16.98
N TRP A 103 0.69 10.46 17.15
CA TRP A 103 1.97 9.79 17.37
C TRP A 103 2.29 9.67 18.85
N ILE A 104 2.77 8.49 19.23
CA ILE A 104 3.22 8.15 20.58
C ILE A 104 4.65 7.58 20.47
N ILE A 105 5.58 8.14 21.24
CA ILE A 105 6.99 7.75 21.31
C ILE A 105 7.24 7.18 22.72
N ASN A 106 7.62 5.91 22.81
CA ASN A 106 7.83 5.20 24.08
C ASN A 106 6.68 5.35 25.09
N GLY A 107 5.43 5.38 24.62
CA GLY A 107 4.26 5.55 25.48
C GLY A 107 3.85 7.00 25.77
N HIS A 108 4.65 7.98 25.36
CA HIS A 108 4.36 9.41 25.55
C HIS A 108 3.90 10.07 24.24
N LEU A 109 2.96 11.00 24.32
CA LEU A 109 2.50 11.76 23.15
C LEU A 109 3.65 12.57 22.54
N ALA A 110 3.76 12.52 21.21
CA ALA A 110 4.72 13.34 20.49
C ALA A 110 4.39 14.84 20.67
N LYS A 111 5.43 15.66 20.81
CA LYS A 111 5.29 17.11 20.95
C LYS A 111 4.87 17.72 19.61
N ASN A 112 4.13 18.83 19.64
CA ASN A 112 3.74 19.54 18.41
C ASN A 112 4.95 19.95 17.53
N SER A 113 6.10 20.27 18.12
CA SER A 113 7.33 20.58 17.40
C SER A 113 7.94 19.39 16.64
N GLN A 114 7.54 18.17 16.98
CA GLN A 114 7.97 16.93 16.30
C GLN A 114 6.99 16.51 15.20
N LEU A 115 5.84 17.18 15.08
CA LEU A 115 4.77 16.80 14.17
C LEU A 115 4.82 17.61 12.88
N ILE A 116 4.63 16.93 11.75
CA ILE A 116 4.44 17.55 10.45
C ILE A 116 2.99 17.32 10.03
N ARG A 117 2.22 18.41 9.93
CA ARG A 117 0.79 18.35 9.59
C ARG A 117 0.62 18.46 8.09
N TYR A 118 0.03 17.42 7.49
CA TYR A 118 -0.34 17.41 6.09
C TYR A 118 -1.82 17.78 5.91
N PRO A 119 -2.19 18.42 4.80
CA PRO A 119 -3.59 18.61 4.46
C PRO A 119 -4.29 17.26 4.28
N ARG A 120 -5.58 17.21 4.58
CA ARG A 120 -6.42 16.05 4.28
C ARG A 120 -6.59 15.97 2.77
N ILE A 121 -6.41 14.77 2.23
CA ILE A 121 -6.58 14.51 0.80
C ILE A 121 -7.98 13.94 0.62
N LYS A 122 -8.77 14.57 -0.25
CA LYS A 122 -10.06 14.03 -0.68
C LYS A 122 -9.82 12.97 -1.75
N GLU A 123 -10.42 11.81 -1.55
CA GLU A 123 -10.39 10.65 -2.42
C GLU A 123 -11.74 10.51 -3.13
N GLN A 124 -11.91 9.43 -3.90
CA GLN A 124 -13.20 9.10 -4.52
C GLN A 124 -14.31 8.90 -3.47
N HIS A 125 -15.55 9.19 -3.86
CA HIS A 125 -16.75 9.04 -3.02
C HIS A 125 -16.73 9.91 -1.74
N GLU A 126 -16.14 11.10 -1.79
CA GLU A 126 -16.04 12.03 -0.64
C GLU A 126 -15.35 11.43 0.60
N LYS A 127 -14.53 10.40 0.39
CA LYS A 127 -13.68 9.85 1.44
C LYS A 127 -12.43 10.69 1.58
N GLU A 128 -11.80 10.61 2.73
CA GLU A 128 -10.63 11.41 3.06
C GLU A 128 -9.50 10.50 3.57
N THR A 129 -8.29 10.83 3.15
CA THR A 129 -7.04 10.29 3.67
C THR A 129 -6.39 11.36 4.56
N SER A 130 -6.08 11.01 5.81
CA SER A 130 -5.25 11.82 6.70
C SER A 130 -3.83 11.26 6.77
N THR A 131 -2.84 12.16 6.85
CA THR A 131 -1.44 11.81 7.09
C THR A 131 -0.84 12.74 8.14
N LEU A 132 -0.08 12.18 9.07
CA LEU A 132 0.65 12.91 10.10
C LEU A 132 2.12 12.46 10.08
N GLY A 133 3.01 13.40 9.80
CA GLY A 133 4.44 13.15 9.85
C GLY A 133 5.00 13.29 11.25
N LEU A 134 6.09 12.57 11.50
CA LEU A 134 6.87 12.59 12.72
C LEU A 134 8.33 12.85 12.35
N ARG A 135 8.93 13.89 12.94
CA ARG A 135 10.34 14.22 12.76
C ARG A 135 10.97 14.64 14.09
N PHE A 136 12.01 13.95 14.52
CA PHE A 136 12.78 14.34 15.70
C PHE A 136 14.20 13.76 15.67
N LEU A 137 15.11 14.36 16.43
CA LEU A 137 16.44 13.84 16.66
C LEU A 137 16.36 12.66 17.62
N VAL A 138 16.85 11.49 17.19
CA VAL A 138 16.97 10.31 18.04
C VAL A 138 18.09 10.57 19.03
N GLU A 139 17.86 10.27 20.30
CA GLU A 139 18.79 10.55 21.39
C GLU A 139 18.94 9.27 22.20
N PRO A 140 20.03 9.09 22.97
CA PRO A 140 20.23 7.88 23.77
C PRO A 140 19.06 7.56 24.70
N ARG A 141 18.43 8.58 25.29
CA ARG A 141 17.24 8.44 26.17
C ARG A 141 16.01 7.84 25.48
N HIS A 142 15.95 7.89 24.14
CA HIS A 142 14.86 7.30 23.37
C HIS A 142 14.97 5.77 23.26
N PHE A 143 16.14 5.18 23.54
CA PHE A 143 16.31 3.73 23.54
C PHE A 143 16.14 3.16 24.94
N THR A 144 15.00 2.53 25.19
CA THR A 144 14.76 1.78 26.44
C THR A 144 15.08 0.32 26.17
N SER A 145 16.09 -0.23 26.85
CA SER A 145 16.59 -1.59 26.59
C SER A 145 16.99 -1.80 25.11
N GLY A 146 17.64 -0.81 24.50
CA GLY A 146 18.10 -0.86 23.11
C GLY A 146 16.99 -0.74 22.06
N ARG A 147 15.77 -0.35 22.45
CA ARG A 147 14.63 -0.22 21.53
C ARG A 147 13.91 1.11 21.71
N LEU A 148 13.57 1.73 20.58
CA LEU A 148 12.70 2.88 20.46
C LEU A 148 11.35 2.41 19.91
N LYS A 149 10.26 2.64 20.64
CA LYS A 149 8.91 2.27 20.21
C LYS A 149 8.17 3.49 19.70
N ILE A 150 7.59 3.37 18.52
CA ILE A 150 6.76 4.43 17.94
C ILE A 150 5.42 3.82 17.55
N ARG A 151 4.34 4.42 18.05
CA ARG A 151 2.97 4.01 17.76
C ARG A 151 2.22 5.15 17.11
N CYS A 152 1.53 4.87 16.01
CA CYS A 152 0.54 5.76 15.45
C CYS A 152 -0.85 5.22 15.73
N SER A 153 -1.74 6.08 16.23
CA SER A 153 -3.15 5.76 16.47
C SER A 153 -4.04 6.60 15.57
N ALA A 154 -5.10 5.99 15.03
CA ALA A 154 -6.13 6.62 14.21
C ALA A 154 -7.48 6.49 14.90
N SER A 155 -8.25 7.59 14.94
CA SER A 155 -9.54 7.64 15.63
C SER A 155 -10.60 8.42 14.86
N ILE A 156 -11.86 7.98 14.95
CA ILE A 156 -13.04 8.71 14.45
C ILE A 156 -14.10 8.69 15.55
N GLY A 157 -14.22 9.82 16.26
CA GLY A 157 -15.11 9.94 17.43
C GLY A 157 -14.87 8.81 18.44
N ASN A 158 -15.96 8.21 18.91
CA ASN A 158 -15.96 7.01 19.75
C ASN A 158 -16.23 5.71 18.95
N LEU A 159 -16.30 5.78 17.62
CA LEU A 159 -16.73 4.68 16.75
C LEU A 159 -15.57 3.83 16.23
N TYR A 160 -14.38 4.44 16.10
CA TYR A 160 -13.19 3.76 15.57
C TYR A 160 -11.94 4.18 16.33
N TRP A 161 -11.15 3.19 16.72
CA TRP A 161 -9.83 3.35 17.30
C TRP A 161 -8.94 2.19 16.89
N GLN A 162 -7.86 2.47 16.17
CA GLN A 162 -6.86 1.48 15.76
C GLN A 162 -5.45 2.06 15.83
N SER A 163 -4.46 1.20 16.05
CA SER A 163 -3.06 1.65 16.14
C SER A 163 -2.08 0.68 15.51
N THR A 164 -1.00 1.23 14.97
CA THR A 164 0.15 0.46 14.47
C THR A 164 1.38 0.88 15.26
N GLU A 165 2.13 -0.10 15.75
CA GLU A 165 3.38 0.12 16.47
C GLU A 165 4.57 -0.43 15.67
N LYS A 166 5.65 0.34 15.60
CA LYS A 166 6.97 -0.12 15.15
C LYS A 166 7.94 -0.05 16.32
N SER A 167 8.71 -1.12 16.49
CA SER A 167 9.86 -1.12 17.37
C SER A 167 11.13 -1.04 16.54
N ILE A 168 11.95 -0.07 16.88
CA ILE A 168 13.18 0.29 16.19
C ILE A 168 14.33 -0.12 17.09
N GLU A 169 15.34 -0.77 16.54
CA GLU A 169 16.52 -1.19 17.28
C GLU A 169 17.60 -0.10 17.26
N GLU A 170 18.34 0.01 18.36
CA GLU A 170 19.53 0.84 18.38
C GLU A 170 20.61 0.23 17.48
N GLU A 171 21.16 1.04 16.57
CA GLU A 171 22.27 0.62 15.74
C GLU A 171 23.57 0.69 16.56
N LYS A 172 24.08 -0.47 16.96
CA LYS A 172 25.38 -0.56 17.62
C LYS A 172 26.52 -0.31 16.62
N PRO A 173 27.62 0.33 17.03
CA PRO A 173 28.83 0.40 16.23
C PRO A 173 29.22 -1.01 15.78
N ARG A 174 29.47 -1.18 14.48
CA ARG A 174 29.98 -2.45 13.97
C ARG A 174 31.39 -2.61 14.57
N PRO A 175 31.71 -3.75 15.21
CA PRO A 175 33.08 -4.01 15.61
C PRO A 175 34.00 -3.86 14.40
N PRO A 176 35.23 -3.35 14.56
CA PRO A 176 36.21 -3.42 13.49
C PRO A 176 36.29 -4.88 13.04
N GLN A 177 36.00 -5.13 11.77
CA GLN A 177 36.17 -6.47 11.21
C GLN A 177 37.66 -6.81 11.31
N PRO A 178 38.03 -8.01 11.79
CA PRO A 178 39.40 -8.47 11.66
C PRO A 178 39.81 -8.32 10.20
N ALA A 179 40.96 -7.70 9.94
CA ALA A 179 41.49 -7.63 8.59
C ALA A 179 41.55 -9.06 8.06
N THR A 180 40.71 -9.39 7.08
CA THR A 180 40.89 -10.63 6.32
C THR A 180 42.29 -10.53 5.73
N PRO A 181 43.18 -11.50 6.00
CA PRO A 181 44.47 -11.51 5.35
C PRO A 181 44.20 -11.46 3.85
N SER A 182 44.72 -10.42 3.19
CA SER A 182 44.79 -10.38 1.73
C SER A 182 45.38 -11.71 1.28
N PRO A 183 44.81 -12.40 0.27
CA PRO A 183 45.49 -13.54 -0.29
C PRO A 183 46.84 -13.05 -0.79
N THR A 184 47.91 -13.44 -0.10
CA THR A 184 49.26 -13.31 -0.63
C THR A 184 49.25 -14.17 -1.88
N TYR A 185 49.16 -13.54 -3.04
CA TYR A 185 49.36 -14.21 -4.32
C TYR A 185 50.84 -14.62 -4.32
N GLY A 186 51.11 -15.79 -3.75
CA GLY A 186 52.39 -16.45 -3.90
C GLY A 186 52.60 -16.64 -5.39
N ASN A 187 53.76 -16.21 -5.88
CA ASN A 187 54.17 -16.36 -7.27
C ASN A 187 54.28 -17.84 -7.71
N ASP A 188 53.90 -18.80 -6.86
CA ASP A 188 53.89 -20.24 -7.11
C ASP A 188 52.72 -20.71 -8.02
N VAL A 189 51.71 -19.87 -8.25
CA VAL A 189 50.57 -20.22 -9.15
C VAL A 189 50.92 -20.01 -10.62
N LEU A 190 51.76 -19.02 -10.95
CA LEU A 190 52.17 -18.75 -12.34
C LEU A 190 53.06 -19.86 -12.95
N ASP A 191 53.79 -20.62 -12.12
CA ASP A 191 54.66 -21.69 -12.62
C ASP A 191 53.90 -23.02 -12.87
N LYS A 192 52.78 -23.24 -12.17
CA LYS A 192 51.95 -24.44 -12.38
C LYS A 192 51.07 -24.34 -13.61
N ASP A 193 50.43 -23.19 -13.85
CA ASP A 193 49.58 -22.98 -15.03
C ASP A 193 50.39 -23.04 -16.34
N PHE A 194 51.64 -22.57 -16.34
CA PHE A 194 52.51 -22.66 -17.51
C PHE A 194 52.90 -24.12 -17.83
N ARG A 195 53.13 -24.96 -16.82
CA ARG A 195 53.46 -26.38 -17.03
C ARG A 195 52.27 -27.23 -17.49
N ASP A 196 51.06 -26.95 -16.99
CA ASP A 196 49.86 -27.69 -17.41
C ASP A 196 49.43 -27.33 -18.83
N THR A 197 49.55 -26.05 -19.20
CA THR A 197 49.24 -25.62 -20.57
C THR A 197 50.21 -26.25 -21.58
N ASN A 198 51.51 -26.32 -21.27
CA ASN A 198 52.52 -26.89 -22.19
C ASN A 198 52.44 -28.42 -22.36
N ARG A 199 51.78 -29.16 -21.45
CA ARG A 199 51.50 -30.60 -21.64
C ARG A 199 50.35 -30.87 -22.59
N ARG A 200 49.44 -29.91 -22.77
CA ARG A 200 48.20 -30.09 -23.54
C ARG A 200 48.35 -29.80 -25.04
N TRP A 201 49.43 -29.14 -25.45
CA TRP A 201 49.67 -28.68 -26.83
C TRP A 201 50.63 -29.53 -27.71
N PRO A 202 50.61 -30.88 -27.65
CA PRO A 202 51.05 -31.69 -28.81
C PRO A 202 49.98 -32.55 -29.49
N GLU A 203 48.74 -32.65 -28.97
CA GLU A 203 47.73 -33.59 -29.50
C GLU A 203 46.65 -33.00 -30.42
N MET A 204 46.53 -31.67 -30.53
CA MET A 204 45.50 -31.05 -31.39
C MET A 204 45.85 -30.96 -32.88
N ASN A 205 47.05 -31.39 -33.28
CA ASN A 205 47.47 -31.50 -34.69
C ASN A 205 47.48 -32.93 -35.22
N LYS A 206 46.50 -33.75 -34.83
CA LYS A 206 46.19 -35.02 -35.50
C LYS A 206 44.71 -35.08 -35.85
N LEU A 207 44.39 -34.78 -37.11
CA LEU A 207 43.11 -35.13 -37.72
C LEU A 207 43.13 -36.64 -38.07
N PRO A 208 42.11 -37.42 -37.71
CA PRO A 208 42.04 -38.85 -38.04
C PRO A 208 41.78 -39.12 -39.53
N GLU A 209 42.62 -39.98 -40.13
CA GLU A 209 42.36 -40.64 -41.42
C GLU A 209 41.38 -41.81 -41.22
N GLU A 210 40.06 -41.61 -41.36
CA GLU A 210 39.13 -42.70 -41.73
C GLU A 210 37.68 -42.23 -41.95
N HIS A 211 37.38 -41.61 -43.10
CA HIS A 211 36.08 -41.83 -43.76
C HIS A 211 36.10 -41.38 -45.23
N GLN A 212 36.75 -42.18 -46.08
CA GLN A 212 36.59 -42.10 -47.53
C GLN A 212 36.15 -43.48 -48.05
N ARG A 213 34.86 -43.78 -47.97
CA ARG A 213 34.23 -44.73 -48.91
C ARG A 213 32.72 -44.50 -49.01
N SER A 214 32.35 -43.46 -49.75
CA SER A 214 31.14 -43.40 -50.56
C SER A 214 31.48 -42.49 -51.73
N VAL A 215 32.09 -43.10 -52.74
CA VAL A 215 32.23 -42.51 -54.08
C VAL A 215 31.54 -43.50 -54.98
N ASP A 216 30.40 -43.09 -55.51
CA ASP A 216 30.00 -43.28 -56.90
C ASP A 216 28.58 -42.75 -57.02
N GLU A 217 28.43 -41.55 -57.58
CA GLU A 217 27.64 -41.38 -58.79
C GLU A 217 27.56 -39.89 -59.19
N THR A 218 27.99 -39.64 -60.42
CA THR A 218 27.68 -38.48 -61.28
C THR A 218 28.39 -37.18 -60.91
N MET A 219 29.62 -36.99 -61.39
CA MET A 219 29.94 -36.46 -62.71
C MET A 219 29.31 -35.09 -63.02
N ALA A 220 30.25 -34.17 -63.26
CA ALA A 220 30.24 -33.29 -64.41
C ALA A 220 29.28 -32.08 -64.36
N SER A 221 29.93 -30.97 -64.04
CA SER A 221 30.29 -29.98 -65.06
C SER A 221 29.59 -28.64 -64.95
N ASN A 222 30.42 -27.63 -65.20
CA ASN A 222 30.07 -26.32 -65.75
C ASN A 222 29.34 -25.41 -64.75
N GLY A 223 29.92 -24.30 -64.34
CA GLY A 223 30.60 -23.34 -65.20
C GLY A 223 29.71 -22.11 -65.29
N ALA A 224 30.35 -20.95 -65.12
CA ALA A 224 29.93 -19.65 -65.61
C ALA A 224 28.62 -19.03 -65.08
N ALA A 225 28.83 -17.81 -64.56
CA ALA A 225 28.14 -16.60 -65.00
C ALA A 225 26.67 -16.35 -64.59
N ALA A 226 26.55 -15.30 -63.77
CA ALA A 226 25.90 -14.04 -64.14
C ALA A 226 24.41 -13.78 -63.78
N TRP A 227 24.13 -12.48 -63.78
CA TRP A 227 22.84 -11.76 -63.80
C TRP A 227 22.12 -11.67 -62.44
N ALA A 228 22.14 -10.51 -61.77
CA ALA A 228 21.39 -9.28 -62.04
C ALA A 228 19.92 -9.32 -61.59
N ALA A 229 19.59 -8.35 -60.72
CA ALA A 229 18.32 -7.66 -60.54
C ALA A 229 17.05 -8.48 -60.19
N THR A 230 16.36 -8.09 -59.12
CA THR A 230 15.11 -7.28 -59.17
C THR A 230 14.45 -7.21 -57.78
N ALA A 231 14.12 -5.99 -57.36
CA ALA A 231 13.03 -5.69 -56.43
C ALA A 231 11.75 -5.43 -57.28
N PRO A 232 10.61 -4.96 -56.73
CA PRO A 232 9.82 -5.30 -55.52
C PRO A 232 8.35 -5.62 -55.90
N TRP A 233 7.42 -5.88 -54.95
CA TRP A 233 5.98 -5.52 -55.03
C TRP A 233 5.36 -5.40 -53.62
N SER A 234 5.14 -4.14 -53.21
CA SER A 234 3.86 -3.53 -52.79
C SER A 234 2.88 -4.24 -51.84
N LEU A 235 2.59 -3.65 -50.66
CA LEU A 235 1.34 -2.90 -50.28
C LEU A 235 0.14 -3.83 -49.93
N LEU A 236 -0.78 -3.59 -48.98
CA LEU A 236 -1.09 -2.51 -48.06
C LEU A 236 -2.09 -3.03 -46.99
N ALA A 237 -2.06 -2.34 -45.83
CA ALA A 237 -3.10 -2.02 -44.85
C ALA A 237 -4.58 -2.36 -45.08
N LEU A 238 -5.35 -2.35 -43.98
CA LEU A 238 -6.53 -1.49 -43.89
C LEU A 238 -6.88 -1.07 -42.45
N LEU A 239 -6.97 0.26 -42.31
CA LEU A 239 -7.44 1.07 -41.19
C LEU A 239 -8.98 1.17 -41.17
N LEU A 240 -9.51 1.49 -39.99
CA LEU A 240 -10.58 2.46 -39.68
C LEU A 240 -11.76 2.62 -40.66
N ALA A 241 -12.99 2.47 -40.15
CA ALA A 241 -14.04 3.50 -40.28
C ALA A 241 -15.36 3.16 -39.54
N SER A 242 -16.09 4.23 -39.19
CA SER A 242 -17.48 4.38 -38.76
C SER A 242 -17.72 4.27 -37.24
N ARG A 243 -18.44 5.20 -36.59
CA ARG A 243 -19.31 6.28 -37.05
C ARG A 243 -19.49 7.30 -35.93
#